data_AF-A0A920QHF7-F1
#
_entry.id   AF-A0A920QHF7-F1
#
_cell.length_a   1.000
_cell.length_b   1.000
_cell.length_c   1.000
_cell.angle_alpha   90.00
_cell.angle_beta   90.00
_cell.angle_gamma   90.00
#
_symmetry.space_group_name_H-M   'P 1'
#
loop_
_entity.id
_entity.type
_entity.pdbx_description
1 polymer ?
#
loop_
_entity_poly.entity_id
_entity_poly.type
_entity_poly.pdbx_seq_one_letter_code
_entity_poly.pdbx_strand_id
1 'polypeptide(L)' 'MSFISSFNVSVSGMAAQRQRVNTISENIANANTTRTPEGGPYRRRIVTLAAVSNDRTFEEELRSRNGHWTQLQK' A
#
# COMPACT_ATOMS: atom_id res chain seq x y z
N MET A 1 8.10 3.59 22.34
CA MET A 1 8.31 3.15 20.94
C MET A 1 7.05 2.70 20.20
N SER A 2 5.98 2.20 20.86
CA SER A 2 4.74 1.76 20.18
C SER A 2 3.93 2.89 19.50
N PHE A 3 3.78 4.05 20.15
CA PHE A 3 2.98 5.18 19.65
C PHE A 3 3.48 5.75 18.30
N ILE A 4 4.79 5.86 18.13
CA ILE A 4 5.41 6.33 16.87
C ILE A 4 5.15 5.32 15.74
N SER A 5 5.15 4.02 16.05
CA SER A 5 4.86 2.96 15.07
C SER A 5 3.40 3.04 14.57
N SER A 6 2.42 3.22 15.46
CA SER A 6 1.02 3.41 15.05
C SER A 6 0.82 4.65 14.18
N PHE A 7 1.55 5.73 14.47
CA PHE A 7 1.49 6.95 13.66
C PHE A 7 2.06 6.73 12.26
N ASN A 8 3.16 5.99 12.12
CA ASN A 8 3.74 5.63 10.82
C ASN A 8 2.74 4.86 9.94
N VAL A 9 1.95 3.95 10.52
CA VAL A 9 0.90 3.24 9.77
C VAL A 9 -0.14 4.22 9.24
N SER A 10 -0.65 5.12 10.09
CA SER A 10 -1.62 6.16 9.67
C SER A 10 -1.06 7.06 8.57
N VAL A 11 0.19 7.50 8.69
CA VAL A 11 0.87 8.31 7.67
C VAL A 11 0.99 7.56 6.35
N SER A 12 1.39 6.29 6.38
CA SER A 12 1.49 5.46 5.17
C SER A 12 0.13 5.27 4.50
N GLY A 13 -0.94 5.06 5.29
CA GLY A 13 -2.32 5.00 4.79
C GLY A 13 -2.78 6.31 4.16
N MET A 14 -2.51 7.45 4.79
CA MET A 14 -2.84 8.77 4.22
C MET A 14 -2.11 9.04 2.91
N ALA A 15 -0.83 8.68 2.82
CA ALA A 15 -0.06 8.78 1.58
C ALA A 15 -0.65 7.93 0.46
N ALA A 16 -1.02 6.68 0.77
CA ALA A 16 -1.69 5.79 -0.18
C ALA A 16 -3.03 6.34 -0.68
N GLN A 17 -3.86 6.91 0.22
CA GLN A 17 -5.11 7.55 -0.17
C GLN A 17 -4.88 8.81 -1.02
N ARG A 18 -3.87 9.62 -0.70
CA ARG A 18 -3.50 10.78 -1.52
C ARG A 18 -3.14 10.35 -2.95
N GLN A 19 -2.37 9.28 -3.11
CA GLN A 19 -2.05 8.75 -4.43
C GLN A 19 -3.31 8.31 -5.20
N ARG A 20 -4.24 7.63 -4.53
CA ARG A 20 -5.53 7.24 -5.13
C ARG A 20 -6.34 8.45 -5.60
N VAL A 21 -6.43 9.51 -4.79
CA VAL A 21 -7.13 10.75 -5.17
C VAL A 21 -6.44 11.43 -6.36
N ASN A 22 -5.11 11.49 -6.37
CA ASN A 22 -4.36 12.05 -7.50
C ASN A 22 -4.65 11.29 -8.81
N THR A 23 -4.64 9.95 -8.78
CA THR A 23 -4.96 9.15 -9.97
C THR A 23 -6.41 9.32 -10.42
N ILE A 24 -7.36 9.47 -9.50
CA ILE A 24 -8.76 9.79 -9.85
C ILE A 24 -8.82 11.15 -10.53
N SER A 25 -8.13 12.16 -9.99
CA SER A 25 -8.06 13.50 -10.57
C SER A 25 -7.49 13.47 -11.99
N GLU A 26 -6.38 12.75 -12.21
CA GLU A 26 -5.80 12.55 -13.54
C GLU A 26 -6.78 11.89 -14.51
N ASN A 27 -7.51 10.88 -14.06
CA ASN A 27 -8.51 10.20 -14.89
C ASN A 27 -9.64 11.14 -15.30
N ILE A 28 -10.13 11.99 -14.38
CA ILE A 28 -11.17 12.97 -14.66
C ILE A 28 -10.65 14.03 -15.63
N ALA A 29 -9.46 14.57 -15.37
CA ALA A 29 -8.83 15.59 -16.22
C ALA A 29 -8.62 15.11 -17.67
N ASN A 30 -8.34 13.82 -17.85
CA ASN A 30 -8.09 13.23 -19.18
C ASN A 30 -9.26 12.41 -19.74
N ALA A 31 -10.45 12.45 -19.12
CA ALA A 31 -11.58 11.60 -19.49
C ALA A 31 -12.01 11.76 -20.97
N ASN A 32 -11.82 12.95 -21.54
CA ASN A 32 -12.17 13.27 -22.93
C ASN A 32 -10.95 13.37 -23.86
N THR A 33 -9.76 13.00 -23.39
CA THR A 33 -8.52 13.12 -24.19
C THR A 33 -8.46 11.99 -25.22
N THR A 34 -8.61 12.34 -26.50
CA THR A 34 -8.56 11.39 -27.64
C THR A 34 -7.20 11.31 -28.32
N ARG A 35 -6.28 12.23 -27.97
CA ARG A 35 -4.92 12.30 -28.51
C ARG A 35 -3.92 12.35 -27.36
N THR A 36 -3.24 11.23 -27.14
CA THR A 36 -2.10 11.12 -26.23
C THR A 36 -0.79 11.15 -27.02
N PRO A 37 0.35 11.49 -26.39
CA PRO A 37 1.68 11.40 -27.03
C PRO A 37 2.02 10.00 -27.53
N GLU A 38 1.50 8.96 -26.88
CA GLU A 38 1.65 7.56 -27.26
C GLU A 38 0.71 7.14 -28.41
N GLY A 39 -0.25 7.99 -28.77
CA GLY A 39 -1.27 7.72 -29.79
C GLY A 39 -2.55 7.10 -29.21
N GLY A 40 -3.69 7.61 -29.67
CA GLY A 40 -5.01 7.12 -29.30
C GLY A 40 -5.59 7.73 -28.01
N PRO A 41 -6.82 7.31 -27.64
CA PRO A 41 -7.55 7.87 -26.50
C PRO A 41 -6.94 7.47 -25.16
N TYR A 42 -7.14 8.32 -24.16
CA TYR A 42 -6.67 8.11 -22.80
C TYR A 42 -7.26 6.81 -22.20
N ARG A 43 -6.41 6.07 -21.47
CA ARG A 43 -6.80 4.87 -20.73
C ARG A 43 -6.77 5.16 -19.24
N ARG A 44 -7.88 4.86 -18.55
CA ARG A 44 -7.99 5.08 -17.10
C ARG A 44 -6.91 4.29 -16.34
N ARG A 45 -6.32 4.92 -15.34
CA ARG A 45 -5.36 4.32 -14.42
C ARG A 45 -6.04 3.96 -13.10
N ILE A 46 -5.60 2.86 -12.47
CA ILE A 46 -6.12 2.38 -11.19
C ILE A 46 -4.94 2.06 -10.29
N VAL A 47 -4.98 2.59 -9.07
CA VAL A 47 -3.96 2.29 -8.05
C VAL A 47 -4.29 0.95 -7.39
N THR A 48 -3.30 0.05 -7.35
CA THR A 48 -3.36 -1.20 -6.57
C THR A 48 -2.37 -1.07 -5.42
N LEU A 49 -2.85 -1.22 -4.19
CA LEU A 49 -2.03 -1.16 -2.99
C LEU A 49 -1.66 -2.57 -2.56
N ALA A 50 -0.42 -2.75 -2.12
CA ALA A 50 0.08 -3.99 -1.55
C ALA A 50 0.82 -3.69 -0.24
N ALA A 51 0.87 -4.67 0.64
CA ALA A 51 1.75 -4.60 1.80
C ALA A 51 3.22 -4.63 1.33
N VAL A 52 4.10 -3.94 2.07
CA VAL A 52 5.54 -4.07 1.85
C VAL A 52 5.91 -5.52 2.15
N SER A 53 6.44 -6.22 1.15
CA SER A 53 6.96 -7.57 1.32
C SER A 53 8.15 -7.53 2.29
N ASN A 54 7.97 -8.13 3.46
CA ASN A 54 9.12 -8.54 4.27
C ASN A 54 9.71 -9.80 3.61
N ASP A 55 11.04 -9.95 3.69
CA ASP A 55 11.75 -11.15 3.22
C ASP A 55 11.31 -12.45 3.96
N ARG A 56 10.43 -12.32 4.96
CA ARG A 56 9.87 -13.42 5.75
C ARG A 56 8.42 -13.64 5.41
N THR A 57 8.06 -14.90 5.21
CA THR A 57 6.65 -15.28 5.04
C THR A 57 5.85 -15.00 6.32
N PHE A 58 4.53 -14.79 6.20
CA PHE A 58 3.66 -14.62 7.38
C PHE A 58 3.79 -15.80 8.36
N GLU A 59 3.95 -17.01 7.83
CA GLU A 59 4.15 -18.22 8.62
C GLU A 59 5.44 -18.16 9.46
N GLU A 60 6.54 -17.69 8.89
CA GLU A 60 7.81 -17.50 9.62
C GLU A 60 7.67 -16.47 10.75
N GLU A 61 6.99 -15.35 10.49
CA GLU A 61 6.76 -14.32 11.51
C GLU A 61 5.84 -14.81 12.63
N LEU A 62 4.80 -15.58 12.29
CA LEU A 62 3.89 -16.16 13.26
C LEU A 62 4.59 -17.20 14.14
N ARG A 63 5.39 -18.10 13.56
CA ARG A 63 6.17 -19.09 14.29
C ARG A 63 7.19 -18.44 15.21
N SER A 64 7.89 -17.41 14.74
CA SER A 64 8.84 -16.60 15.54
C SER A 64 8.19 -16.03 16.80
N ARG A 65 6.97 -15.47 16.67
CA ARG A 65 6.23 -14.89 17.81
C ARG A 65 5.61 -15.94 18.73
N ASN A 66 5.10 -17.05 18.20
CA ASN A 66 4.50 -18.11 19.01
C ASN A 66 5.56 -18.88 19.83
N GLY A 67 6.77 -19.07 19.30
CA GLY A 67 7.85 -19.78 20.00
C GLY A 67 8.31 -19.10 21.30
N HIS A 68 8.21 -17.78 21.38
CA HIS A 68 8.60 -16.98 22.55
C HIS A 68 7.73 -17.26 23.78
N TRP A 69 6.44 -17.55 23.61
CA TRP A 69 5.52 -17.81 24.73
C TRP A 69 5.67 -19.21 25.33
N THR A 70 6.11 -20.18 24.53
CA THR A 70 6.38 -21.56 24.99
C THR A 70 7.62 -21.70 25.88
N GLN A 71 8.53 -20.72 25.88
CA GLN A 71 9.73 -20.74 26.75
C GLN A 71 9.50 -20.19 28.16
N LEU A 72 8.38 -19.50 28.41
CA LEU A 72 8.06 -18.92 29.73
C LEU A 72 7.21 -19.84 30.63
N GLN A 73 6.91 -21.07 30.19
CA GLN A 73 6.14 -22.07 30.93
C GLN A 73 6.96 -23.29 31.43
N LYS A 74 8.29 -23.20 31.46
CA LYS A 74 9.18 -24.14 32.16
C LYS A 74 9.98 -23.39 33.22
#